data_AF-B6VMB4-F1
#
_entry.id   AF-B6VMB4-F1
#
_cell.length_a   1.000
_cell.length_b   1.000
_cell.length_c   1.000
_cell.angle_alpha   90.00
_cell.angle_beta   90.00
_cell.angle_gamma   90.00
#
_symmetry.space_group_name_H-M   'P 1'
#
loop_
_entity.id
_entity.type
_entity.pdbx_description
1 polymer ?
#
loop_
_entity_poly.entity_id
_entity_poly.type
_entity_poly.pdbx_seq_one_letter_code
_entity_poly.pdbx_strand_id
1 'polypeptide(L)'
;MGAILAAKKVPPFGGDTLWCSGIAAFEALSEPFKKLLIGLEAEHDFVKSFPEHRHRGSEEEYQRWLVGKEKNPPLLHPVVRTHPVSDRLALFVNEGFTTRIVGLSDKESEAILNFLFVHITKPEFQVRWRWQENDIAIWDNRVTQHYANADYLPQRRIMHRATILGDKPRYFGKENEGA
;
A
#
# COMPACT_ATOMS: atom_id res chain seq x y z
N MET A 1 -11.57 -1.26 -0.94
CA MET A 1 -12.42 -1.01 0.23
C MET A 1 -11.53 -0.92 1.49
N GLY A 2 -12.05 -0.56 2.66
CA GLY A 2 -11.27 -0.07 3.81
C GLY A 2 -10.83 -1.12 4.84
N ALA A 3 -10.17 -0.64 5.91
CA ALA A 3 -9.83 -1.44 7.07
C ALA A 3 -10.13 -0.67 8.37
N ILE A 4 -10.40 -1.44 9.43
CA ILE A 4 -10.72 -0.95 10.77
C ILE A 4 -9.68 -1.54 11.71
N LEU A 5 -9.10 -0.72 12.58
CA LEU A 5 -8.14 -1.15 13.59
C LEU A 5 -8.53 -0.58 14.95
N ALA A 6 -8.72 -1.46 15.92
CA ALA A 6 -9.04 -1.10 17.30
C ALA A 6 -7.85 -1.36 18.23
N ALA A 7 -7.47 -0.34 19.00
CA ALA A 7 -6.43 -0.44 20.01
C ALA A 7 -6.96 -1.17 21.26
N LYS A 8 -6.34 -2.31 21.62
CA LYS A 8 -6.70 -3.09 22.82
C LYS A 8 -5.68 -2.97 23.94
N LYS A 9 -4.41 -2.78 23.59
CA LYS A 9 -3.35 -2.45 24.53
C LYS A 9 -2.31 -1.64 23.79
N VAL A 10 -2.00 -0.47 24.32
CA VAL A 10 -1.01 0.44 23.74
C VAL A 10 0.16 0.59 24.72
N PRO A 11 1.40 0.73 24.22
CA PRO A 11 2.54 1.03 25.07
C PRO A 11 2.45 2.48 25.60
N PRO A 12 3.16 2.82 26.69
CA PRO A 12 3.17 4.20 27.22
C PRO A 12 3.82 5.21 26.25
N PHE A 13 4.72 4.74 25.38
CA PHE A 13 5.37 5.51 24.33
C PHE A 13 5.60 4.62 23.10
N GLY A 14 5.73 5.24 21.93
CA GLY A 14 5.89 4.56 20.65
C GLY A 14 4.65 3.79 20.21
N GLY A 15 4.77 3.02 19.13
CA GLY A 15 3.67 2.18 18.60
C GLY A 15 2.66 2.94 17.75
N ASP A 16 3.03 4.14 17.32
CA ASP A 16 2.23 4.98 16.43
C ASP A 16 1.98 4.28 15.10
N THR A 17 0.94 4.74 14.40
CA THR A 17 0.71 4.34 13.02
C THR A 17 0.71 5.57 12.13
N LEU A 18 1.42 5.47 11.01
CA LEU A 18 1.47 6.51 10.00
C LEU A 18 0.59 6.06 8.84
N TRP A 19 -0.16 7.00 8.26
CA TRP A 19 -0.86 6.81 6.99
C TRP A 19 -0.42 7.89 6.00
N CYS A 20 -0.22 7.51 4.75
CA CYS A 20 0.06 8.42 3.64
C CYS A 20 -1.12 8.44 2.67
N SER A 21 -1.54 9.62 2.22
CA SER A 21 -2.56 9.78 1.17
C SER A 21 -1.96 9.61 -0.22
N GLY A 22 -2.31 8.53 -0.91
CA GLY A 22 -1.94 8.30 -2.31
C GLY A 22 -2.60 9.28 -3.28
N ILE A 23 -3.72 9.90 -2.89
CA ILE A 23 -4.34 10.97 -3.66
C ILE A 23 -3.50 12.26 -3.57
N ALA A 24 -3.17 12.69 -2.35
CA ALA A 24 -2.37 13.91 -2.16
C ALA A 24 -0.99 13.78 -2.82
N ALA A 25 -0.38 12.59 -2.70
CA ALA A 25 0.85 12.26 -3.40
C ALA A 25 0.71 12.36 -4.93
N PHE A 26 -0.37 11.83 -5.52
CA PHE A 26 -0.59 11.97 -6.97
C PHE A 26 -0.80 13.43 -7.39
N GLU A 27 -1.63 14.18 -6.66
CA GLU A 27 -1.97 15.57 -6.96
C GLU A 27 -0.74 16.50 -6.92
N ALA A 28 0.23 16.20 -6.06
CA ALA A 28 1.46 16.96 -5.89
C ALA A 28 2.55 16.67 -6.94
N LEU A 29 2.36 15.69 -7.83
CA LEU A 29 3.26 15.44 -8.95
C LEU A 29 3.17 16.55 -9.99
N SER A 30 4.25 16.77 -10.74
CA SER A 30 4.20 17.66 -11.90
C SER A 30 3.31 17.07 -13.00
N GLU A 31 2.67 17.93 -13.80
CA GLU A 31 1.79 17.49 -14.88
C GLU A 31 2.45 16.53 -15.88
N PRO A 32 3.72 16.71 -16.31
CA PRO A 32 4.39 15.71 -17.15
C PRO A 32 4.51 14.34 -16.48
N PHE A 33 4.75 14.31 -15.17
CA PHE A 33 4.88 13.06 -14.43
C PHE A 33 3.53 12.38 -14.23
N LYS A 34 2.45 13.15 -13.96
CA LYS A 34 1.08 12.61 -13.94
C LYS A 34 0.73 11.93 -15.27
N LYS A 35 1.02 12.60 -16.39
CA LYS A 35 0.80 12.06 -17.74
C LYS A 35 1.60 10.80 -18.02
N LEU A 36 2.86 10.76 -17.58
CA LEU A 36 3.72 9.59 -17.72
C LEU A 36 3.15 8.36 -17.00
N LEU A 37 2.62 8.54 -15.78
CA LEU A 37 2.18 7.43 -14.94
C LEU A 37 0.77 6.92 -15.28
N ILE A 38 -0.08 7.78 -15.83
CA ILE A 38 -1.43 7.40 -16.25
C ILE A 38 -1.34 6.33 -17.35
N GLY A 39 -2.07 5.24 -17.17
CA GLY A 39 -2.10 4.11 -18.10
C GLY A 39 -1.01 3.06 -17.89
N LEU A 40 0.00 3.32 -17.06
CA LEU A 40 0.98 2.31 -16.68
C LEU A 40 0.38 1.29 -15.70
N GLU A 41 0.80 0.03 -15.84
CA GLU A 41 0.51 -1.04 -14.89
C GLU A 41 1.79 -1.50 -14.17
N ALA A 42 1.66 -1.88 -12.92
CA ALA A 42 2.73 -2.45 -12.13
C ALA A 42 2.35 -3.84 -11.61
N GLU A 43 3.36 -4.69 -11.49
CA GLU A 43 3.25 -6.00 -10.88
C GLU A 43 3.36 -5.87 -9.35
N HIS A 44 2.42 -6.51 -8.65
CA HIS A 44 2.40 -6.63 -7.19
C HIS A 44 2.58 -8.10 -6.83
N ASP A 45 3.66 -8.40 -6.10
CA ASP A 45 4.02 -9.76 -5.72
C ASP A 45 4.01 -9.95 -4.21
N PHE A 46 3.26 -10.95 -3.75
CA PHE A 46 3.22 -11.40 -2.37
C PHE A 46 4.62 -11.72 -1.82
N VAL A 47 5.48 -12.34 -2.63
CA VAL A 47 6.81 -12.80 -2.22
C VAL A 47 7.72 -11.63 -1.85
N LYS A 48 7.50 -10.44 -2.39
CA LYS A 48 8.27 -9.24 -2.01
C LYS A 48 8.07 -8.86 -0.55
N SER A 49 6.81 -8.88 -0.07
CA SER A 49 6.49 -8.54 1.33
C SER A 49 6.74 -9.71 2.29
N PHE A 50 6.62 -10.95 1.79
CA PHE A 50 6.77 -12.17 2.57
C PHE A 50 7.85 -13.05 1.93
N PRO A 51 9.13 -12.64 2.01
CA PRO A 51 10.21 -13.36 1.34
C PRO A 51 10.44 -14.72 1.99
N GLU A 52 10.68 -15.73 1.15
CA GLU A 52 10.77 -17.15 1.54
C GLU A 52 11.71 -17.40 2.74
N HIS A 53 12.86 -16.72 2.78
CA HIS A 53 13.87 -16.91 3.83
C HIS A 53 13.35 -16.59 5.25
N ARG A 54 12.30 -15.77 5.38
CA ARG A 54 11.68 -15.45 6.68
C ARG A 54 10.73 -16.54 7.19
N HIS A 55 10.42 -17.53 6.35
CA HIS A 55 9.41 -18.56 6.61
C HIS A 55 9.98 -19.98 6.62
N ARG A 56 11.29 -20.11 6.88
CA ARG A 56 11.99 -21.40 6.98
C ARG A 56 12.26 -21.83 8.43
N GLY A 57 11.53 -21.30 9.42
CA GLY A 57 11.73 -21.65 10.83
C GLY A 57 11.25 -23.06 11.19
N SER A 58 10.31 -23.62 10.42
CA SER A 58 9.82 -25.00 10.54
C SER A 58 9.19 -25.47 9.23
N GLU A 59 9.02 -26.79 9.08
CA GLU A 59 8.34 -27.37 7.91
C GLU A 59 6.89 -26.86 7.79
N GLU A 60 6.15 -26.80 8.90
CA GLU A 60 4.79 -26.29 8.91
C GLU A 60 4.69 -24.83 8.48
N GLU A 61 5.64 -23.99 8.90
CA GLU A 61 5.71 -22.60 8.47
C GLU A 61 5.99 -22.49 6.96
N TYR A 62 6.92 -23.30 6.46
CA TYR A 62 7.28 -23.31 5.05
C TYR A 62 6.10 -23.79 4.18
N GLN A 63 5.39 -24.84 4.59
CA GLN A 63 4.18 -25.32 3.90
C GLN A 63 3.08 -24.26 3.89
N ARG A 64 2.88 -23.53 5.00
CA ARG A 64 1.94 -22.39 5.04
C ARG A 64 2.34 -21.29 4.06
N TRP A 65 3.64 -21.00 3.95
CA TRP A 65 4.14 -20.01 2.99
C TRP A 65 3.94 -20.46 1.54
N LEU A 66 4.20 -21.73 1.20
CA LEU A 66 3.97 -22.28 -0.13
C LEU A 66 2.50 -22.14 -0.57
N VAL A 67 1.57 -22.53 0.30
CA VAL A 67 0.12 -22.35 0.06
C VAL A 67 -0.24 -20.87 -0.08
N GLY A 68 0.37 -20.00 0.74
CA GLY A 68 0.19 -18.55 0.66
C GLY A 68 0.63 -17.98 -0.69
N LYS A 69 1.82 -18.37 -1.16
CA LYS A 69 2.37 -17.98 -2.46
C LYS A 69 1.49 -18.45 -3.61
N GLU A 70 1.03 -19.70 -3.59
CA GLU A 70 0.17 -20.26 -4.64
C GLU A 70 -1.18 -19.52 -4.73
N LYS A 71 -1.77 -19.17 -3.58
CA LYS A 71 -3.05 -18.44 -3.52
C LYS A 71 -2.94 -16.97 -3.91
N ASN A 72 -1.73 -16.40 -3.89
CA ASN A 72 -1.49 -14.99 -4.17
C ASN A 72 -0.43 -14.84 -5.27
N PRO A 73 -0.74 -15.26 -6.51
CA PRO A 73 0.18 -15.07 -7.63
C PRO A 73 0.39 -13.56 -7.87
N PRO A 74 1.49 -13.16 -8.54
CA PRO A 74 1.70 -11.78 -8.93
C PRO A 74 0.52 -11.24 -9.76
N LEU A 75 0.09 -10.02 -9.45
CA LEU A 75 -1.04 -9.37 -10.11
C LEU A 75 -0.63 -8.04 -10.72
N LEU A 76 -1.22 -7.71 -11.87
CA LEU A 76 -1.07 -6.41 -12.50
C LEU A 76 -2.17 -5.45 -12.03
N HIS A 77 -1.74 -4.27 -11.60
CA HIS A 77 -2.60 -3.18 -11.16
C HIS A 77 -2.13 -1.86 -11.75
N PRO A 78 -3.03 -0.89 -11.99
CA PRO A 78 -2.63 0.40 -12.52
C PRO A 78 -1.74 1.14 -11.51
N VAL A 79 -0.69 1.80 -11.98
CA VAL A 79 0.19 2.65 -11.15
C VAL A 79 -0.60 3.83 -10.56
N VAL A 80 -1.57 4.34 -11.32
CA VAL A 80 -2.54 5.35 -10.91
C VAL A 80 -3.92 4.75 -11.01
N ARG A 81 -4.63 4.59 -9.89
CA ARG A 81 -6.00 4.11 -9.88
C ARG A 81 -7.00 5.25 -9.78
N THR A 82 -8.23 4.99 -10.21
CA THR A 82 -9.38 5.83 -9.89
C THR A 82 -10.08 5.30 -8.63
N HIS A 83 -10.44 6.20 -7.72
CA HIS A 83 -11.23 5.86 -6.55
C HIS A 83 -12.71 5.74 -6.94
N PRO A 84 -13.37 4.57 -6.78
CA PRO A 84 -14.65 4.27 -7.45
C PRO A 84 -15.87 5.00 -6.88
N VAL A 85 -15.70 5.82 -5.83
CA VAL A 85 -16.79 6.59 -5.20
C VAL A 85 -16.59 8.10 -5.37
N SER A 86 -15.33 8.55 -5.43
CA SER A 86 -15.01 9.98 -5.47
C SER A 86 -14.34 10.41 -6.77
N ASP A 87 -14.07 9.47 -7.67
CA ASP A 87 -13.38 9.63 -8.97
C ASP A 87 -11.99 10.28 -8.91
N ARG A 88 -11.45 10.46 -7.70
CA ARG A 88 -10.11 11.00 -7.49
C ARG A 88 -9.07 9.96 -7.89
N LEU A 89 -7.98 10.44 -8.50
CA LEU A 89 -6.84 9.63 -8.87
C LEU A 89 -5.89 9.47 -7.68
N ALA A 90 -5.31 8.28 -7.52
CA ALA A 90 -4.36 7.99 -6.45
C ALA A 90 -3.22 7.11 -6.96
N LEU A 91 -2.01 7.35 -6.44
CA LEU A 91 -0.90 6.42 -6.60
C LEU A 91 -1.25 5.08 -5.95
N PHE A 92 -1.03 4.00 -6.69
CA PHE A 92 -1.33 2.62 -6.26
C PHE A 92 -0.12 1.69 -6.43
N VAL A 93 1.05 2.18 -6.04
CA VAL A 93 2.30 1.41 -5.95
C VAL A 93 2.84 1.51 -4.53
N ASN A 94 3.47 0.46 -4.00
CA ASN A 94 4.09 0.51 -2.68
C ASN A 94 5.36 -0.35 -2.64
N GLU A 95 6.30 0.04 -1.78
CA GLU A 95 7.61 -0.59 -1.69
C GLU A 95 7.54 -2.07 -1.28
N GLY A 96 6.58 -2.43 -0.42
CA GLY A 96 6.44 -3.77 0.12
C GLY A 96 5.97 -4.82 -0.89
N PHE A 97 5.18 -4.45 -1.89
CA PHE A 97 4.58 -5.39 -2.84
C PHE A 97 4.93 -5.13 -4.31
N THR A 98 5.13 -3.88 -4.73
CA THR A 98 5.30 -3.56 -6.14
C THR A 98 6.71 -3.91 -6.63
N THR A 99 6.82 -4.80 -7.61
CA THR A 99 8.11 -5.35 -8.10
C THR A 99 8.63 -4.61 -9.32
N ARG A 100 7.78 -4.35 -10.31
CA ARG A 100 8.14 -3.63 -11.55
C ARG A 100 6.95 -2.95 -12.20
N ILE A 101 7.20 -1.98 -13.07
CA ILE A 101 6.23 -1.39 -14.00
C ILE A 101 6.34 -2.13 -15.33
N VAL A 102 5.22 -2.67 -15.80
CA VAL A 102 5.16 -3.46 -17.05
C VAL A 102 5.29 -2.52 -18.25
N GLY A 103 6.03 -2.96 -19.27
CA GLY A 103 6.26 -2.20 -20.50
C GLY A 103 7.43 -1.22 -20.44
N LEU A 104 8.10 -1.10 -19.29
CA LEU A 104 9.35 -0.36 -19.14
C LEU A 104 10.53 -1.32 -18.99
N SER A 105 11.74 -0.86 -19.31
CA SER A 105 12.95 -1.59 -18.96
C SER A 105 13.14 -1.63 -17.43
N ASP A 106 13.90 -2.59 -16.93
CA ASP A 106 14.13 -2.75 -15.49
C ASP A 106 14.68 -1.48 -14.84
N LYS A 107 15.63 -0.80 -15.50
CA LYS A 107 16.23 0.44 -14.99
C LYS A 107 15.24 1.61 -14.94
N GLU A 108 14.37 1.73 -15.94
CA GLU A 108 13.33 2.77 -15.96
C GLU A 108 12.28 2.51 -14.89
N SER A 109 11.82 1.25 -14.79
CA SER A 109 10.89 0.80 -13.77
C SER A 109 11.43 1.07 -12.37
N GLU A 110 12.67 0.67 -12.10
CA GLU A 110 13.34 0.89 -10.82
C GLU A 110 13.44 2.38 -10.48
N ALA A 111 13.91 3.20 -11.43
CA ALA A 111 14.05 4.65 -11.22
C ALA A 111 12.71 5.32 -10.88
N ILE A 112 11.65 4.97 -11.60
CA ILE A 112 10.30 5.53 -11.37
C ILE A 112 9.73 5.04 -10.04
N LEU A 113 9.81 3.73 -9.75
CA LEU A 113 9.28 3.18 -8.50
C LEU A 113 10.00 3.75 -7.28
N ASN A 114 11.34 3.84 -7.31
CA ASN A 114 12.12 4.43 -6.22
C ASN A 114 11.74 5.90 -5.99
N PHE A 115 11.57 6.67 -7.06
CA PHE A 115 11.06 8.04 -6.94
C PHE A 115 9.67 8.07 -6.28
N LEU A 116 8.74 7.22 -6.70
CA LEU A 116 7.38 7.18 -6.16
C LEU A 116 7.33 6.73 -4.70
N PHE A 117 8.16 5.76 -4.30
CA PHE A 117 8.26 5.29 -2.92
C PHE A 117 8.79 6.39 -1.98
N VAL A 118 9.80 7.15 -2.41
CA VAL A 118 10.27 8.30 -1.65
C VAL A 118 9.24 9.43 -1.67
N HIS A 119 8.58 9.67 -2.80
CA HIS A 119 7.61 10.75 -2.93
C HIS A 119 6.41 10.58 -1.99
N ILE A 120 5.84 9.37 -1.90
CA ILE A 120 4.65 9.13 -1.07
C ILE A 120 4.93 9.22 0.44
N THR A 121 6.19 9.11 0.86
CA THR A 121 6.63 9.22 2.27
C THR A 121 6.97 10.65 2.69
N LYS A 122 6.58 11.66 1.89
CA LYS A 122 6.65 13.06 2.30
C LYS A 122 5.72 13.36 3.48
N PRO A 123 6.15 14.12 4.51
CA PRO A 123 5.32 14.47 5.66
C PRO A 123 4.01 15.19 5.30
N GLU A 124 4.01 15.96 4.21
CA GLU A 124 2.85 16.71 3.73
C GLU A 124 1.66 15.81 3.35
N PHE A 125 1.92 14.53 3.06
CA PHE A 125 0.88 13.55 2.71
C PHE A 125 0.49 12.67 3.89
N GLN A 126 1.06 12.91 5.08
CA GLN A 126 0.99 12.00 6.20
C GLN A 126 0.16 12.48 7.36
N VAL A 127 -0.51 11.51 7.98
CA VAL A 127 -0.98 11.59 9.37
C VAL A 127 -0.23 10.56 10.19
N ARG A 128 0.27 10.99 11.35
CA ARG A 128 0.82 10.10 12.38
C ARG A 128 -0.14 10.10 13.56
N TRP A 129 -0.71 8.93 13.86
CA TRP A 129 -1.60 8.75 15.00
C TRP A 129 -0.87 8.12 16.16
N ARG A 130 -0.89 8.81 17.30
CA ARG A 130 -0.48 8.25 18.59
C ARG A 130 -1.70 7.63 19.25
N TRP A 131 -1.66 6.32 19.41
CA TRP A 131 -2.78 5.54 19.91
C TRP A 131 -3.03 5.76 21.40
N GLN A 132 -4.31 5.82 21.77
CA GLN A 132 -4.81 5.59 23.12
C GLN A 132 -5.57 4.26 23.17
N GLU A 133 -5.75 3.73 24.37
CA GLU A 133 -6.54 2.51 24.56
C GLU A 133 -8.00 2.75 24.15
N ASN A 134 -8.58 1.81 23.41
CA ASN A 134 -9.92 1.87 22.81
C ASN A 134 -10.10 2.83 21.63
N ASP A 135 -9.06 3.50 21.16
CA ASP A 135 -9.09 4.18 19.88
C ASP A 135 -9.47 3.23 18.74
N ILE A 136 -10.23 3.75 17.78
CA ILE A 136 -10.58 3.05 16.54
C ILE A 136 -10.19 3.93 15.37
N ALA A 137 -9.33 3.41 14.49
CA ALA A 137 -9.06 4.02 13.20
C ALA A 137 -9.78 3.25 12.09
N ILE A 138 -10.35 4.00 11.15
CA ILE A 138 -10.90 3.49 9.90
C ILE A 138 -10.21 4.23 8.77
N TRP A 139 -9.67 3.50 7.80
CA TRP A 139 -9.04 4.11 6.63
C TRP A 139 -9.43 3.42 5.34
N ASP A 140 -9.30 4.17 4.24
CA ASP A 140 -9.55 3.66 2.90
C ASP A 140 -8.31 3.00 2.30
N ASN A 141 -8.26 1.68 2.37
CA ASN A 141 -7.16 0.87 1.85
C ASN A 141 -7.01 0.92 0.31
N ARG A 142 -7.90 1.63 -0.41
CA ARG A 142 -7.75 1.89 -1.85
C ARG A 142 -6.74 3.00 -2.13
N VAL A 143 -6.67 4.00 -1.26
CA VAL A 143 -5.99 5.27 -1.55
C VAL A 143 -5.00 5.69 -0.46
N THR A 144 -4.79 4.86 0.55
CA THR A 144 -3.81 5.13 1.61
C THR A 144 -2.80 4.01 1.74
N GLN A 145 -1.56 4.36 2.07
CA GLN A 145 -0.56 3.45 2.60
C GLN A 145 -0.43 3.64 4.10
N HIS A 146 0.07 2.64 4.83
CA HIS A 146 0.28 2.76 6.27
C HIS A 146 1.54 2.04 6.73
N TYR A 147 2.10 2.50 7.84
CA TYR A 147 3.28 1.95 8.47
C TYR A 147 3.06 1.83 9.98
N ALA A 148 3.31 0.64 10.53
CA ALA A 148 3.28 0.40 11.97
C ALA A 148 4.67 0.65 12.55
N ASN A 149 4.81 1.68 13.39
CA ASN A 149 6.11 2.03 13.95
C ASN A 149 6.47 1.08 15.10
N ALA A 150 7.63 0.43 15.01
CA ALA A 150 8.09 -0.59 15.97
C ALA A 150 9.05 -0.03 17.04
N ASP A 151 8.83 1.20 17.47
CA ASP A 151 9.68 1.98 18.40
C ASP A 151 9.32 1.81 19.89
N TYR A 152 8.61 0.73 20.23
CA TYR A 152 8.04 0.52 21.56
C TYR A 152 8.55 -0.73 22.27
N LEU A 153 9.49 -1.46 21.68
CA LEU A 153 10.04 -2.67 22.31
C LEU A 153 10.78 -2.31 23.63
N PRO A 154 10.68 -3.14 24.67
CA PRO A 154 10.03 -4.46 24.74
C PRO A 154 8.54 -4.42 25.14
N GLN A 155 7.89 -3.26 25.16
CA GLN A 155 6.50 -3.12 25.59
C GLN A 155 5.54 -3.85 24.65
N ARG A 156 4.38 -4.24 25.18
CA ARG A 156 3.38 -4.99 24.41
C ARG A 156 2.36 -4.05 23.76
N ARG A 157 2.10 -4.28 22.47
CA ARG A 157 1.05 -3.63 21.68
C ARG A 157 0.08 -4.68 21.15
N ILE A 158 -1.22 -4.49 21.35
CA ILE A 158 -2.28 -5.40 20.90
C ILE A 158 -3.32 -4.59 20.14
N MET A 159 -3.54 -4.96 18.88
CA MET A 159 -4.52 -4.33 17.99
C MET A 159 -5.40 -5.42 17.39
N HIS A 160 -6.70 -5.15 17.25
CA HIS A 160 -7.62 -6.02 16.51
C HIS A 160 -7.97 -5.36 15.19
N ARG A 161 -7.79 -6.07 14.07
CA ARG A 161 -8.05 -5.57 12.73
C ARG A 161 -9.22 -6.32 12.09
N ALA A 162 -10.12 -5.58 11.46
CA ALA A 162 -11.06 -6.10 10.49
C ALA A 162 -10.75 -5.48 9.12
N THR A 163 -10.76 -6.30 8.07
CA THR A 163 -10.58 -5.84 6.69
C THR A 163 -11.90 -5.99 5.96
N ILE A 164 -12.30 -4.97 5.23
CA ILE A 164 -13.53 -4.98 4.47
C ILE A 164 -13.16 -5.22 2.99
N LEU A 165 -13.82 -6.17 2.32
CA LEU A 165 -13.40 -6.70 1.01
C LEU A 165 -13.41 -5.68 -0.14
N GLY A 166 -12.29 -5.56 -0.87
CA GLY A 166 -12.17 -4.62 -1.99
C GLY A 166 -12.79 -5.05 -3.31
N ASP A 167 -12.95 -4.07 -4.19
CA ASP A 167 -13.07 -4.22 -5.63
C ASP A 167 -11.69 -4.34 -6.29
N LYS A 168 -11.63 -4.89 -7.52
CA LYS A 168 -10.39 -4.90 -8.33
C LYS A 168 -9.99 -3.45 -8.66
N PRO A 169 -8.73 -3.02 -8.39
CA PRO A 169 -8.26 -1.69 -8.78
C PRO A 169 -8.37 -1.46 -10.28
N ARG A 170 -8.85 -0.28 -10.67
CA ARG A 170 -9.01 0.14 -12.08
C ARG A 170 -8.61 1.60 -12.24
N TYR A 171 -8.15 1.93 -13.44
CA TYR A 171 -8.08 3.31 -13.92
C TYR A 171 -9.25 3.51 -14.89
N PHE A 172 -10.14 4.45 -14.59
CA PHE A 172 -11.16 4.90 -15.53
C PHE A 172 -10.51 6.03 -16.34
N GLY A 173 -9.89 5.68 -17.47
CA GLY A 173 -9.49 6.71 -18.43
C GLY A 173 -10.72 7.51 -18.87
N LYS A 174 -10.54 8.77 -19.27
CA LYS A 174 -11.56 9.48 -20.06
C LYS A 174 -11.70 8.79 -21.43
N GLU A 175 -12.31 7.62 -21.48
CA GLU A 175 -12.94 7.07 -22.68
C GLU A 175 -14.44 7.19 -22.44
N ASN A 176 -15.01 8.36 -22.78
CA ASN A 176 -16.42 8.61 -23.12
C ASN A 176 -16.69 10.12 -23.36
N GLU A 177 -15.83 10.79 -24.14
CA GLU A 177 -16.16 12.06 -24.80
C GLU A 177 -15.79 11.89 -26.29
N GLY A 178 -16.64 11.18 -27.05
CA GLY A 178 -16.44 11.02 -28.50
C GLY A 178 -16.91 9.68 -29.08
N ALA A 179 -18.21 9.43 -29.03
CA ALA A 179 -18.92 8.60 -30.01
C ALA A 179 -20.11 9.43 -30.52
#